data_AF-A0A6P5NZK7-F1
#
_entry.id   AF-A0A6P5NZK7-F1
#
_cell.length_a   1.000
_cell.length_b   1.000
_cell.length_c   1.000
_cell.angle_alpha   90.00
_cell.angle_beta   90.00
_cell.angle_gamma   90.00
#
_symmetry.space_group_name_H-M   'P 1'
#
loop_
_entity.id
_entity.type
_entity.pdbx_description
1 polymer ?
#
loop_
_entity_poly.entity_id
_entity_poly.type
_entity_poly.pdbx_seq_one_letter_code
_entity_poly.pdbx_strand_id
1 'polypeptide(L)'
;MTTVTVTTEVPSSGKTEDGRLFCGSSSAHIIEETEYVRQMRTTLEKIRNHMFKEKEGCGNARHKLDAEESGNIPNGSASTTDPTCLDVLMENMRRKDQQLLEMNRENEVLQIKLEASREAGAAALRNVAQRLFDNYQTQAGALERKHEDRKHLLQVNNIEKEQALKGSAESLNLLSEKLEEKHGQIVGLENRVQRMESEKKTLLEKKLRLESKLFQLKSNAANPKSCQDLQTEISILQEQISHLQFVIHSQHQNLRSIIQEMEGLKNTLKEQDTKIENLKEKVTLLEAQNKELKTRVAHWTETPRTSVSKAISTSELKTEGASPYLMLVRLRK
;
A
#
# COMPACT_ATOMS: atom_id res chain seq x y z
N MET A 1 17.57 -38.13 -31.04
CA MET A 1 16.11 -38.25 -31.15
C MET A 1 15.56 -38.57 -29.76
N THR A 2 15.33 -37.54 -28.96
CA THR A 2 14.55 -37.64 -27.72
C THR A 2 13.88 -36.29 -27.52
N THR A 3 12.59 -36.24 -27.80
CA THR A 3 11.72 -35.07 -27.71
C THR A 3 11.19 -34.96 -26.28
N VAL A 4 11.44 -33.82 -25.62
CA VAL A 4 10.80 -33.48 -24.34
C VAL A 4 10.11 -32.13 -24.51
N THR A 5 8.78 -32.18 -24.57
CA THR A 5 7.84 -31.07 -24.51
C THR A 5 7.83 -30.49 -23.09
N VAL A 6 8.12 -29.19 -22.94
CA VAL A 6 7.98 -28.47 -21.68
C VAL A 6 6.79 -27.52 -21.79
N THR A 7 5.78 -27.83 -20.98
CA THR A 7 4.50 -27.13 -20.83
C THR A 7 4.64 -25.83 -20.06
N THR A 8 3.92 -24.83 -20.54
CA THR A 8 3.63 -23.53 -19.93
C THR A 8 2.81 -23.72 -18.65
N GLU A 9 3.31 -23.24 -17.51
CA GLU A 9 2.56 -23.16 -16.25
C GLU A 9 2.62 -21.73 -15.72
N VAL A 10 1.49 -21.02 -15.87
CA VAL A 10 1.20 -19.71 -15.27
C VAL A 10 0.67 -19.95 -13.86
N PRO A 11 1.19 -19.28 -12.80
CA PRO A 11 0.58 -19.39 -11.48
C PRO A 11 -0.69 -18.53 -11.43
N SER A 12 -1.82 -19.21 -11.42
CA SER A 12 -3.14 -18.69 -11.03
C SER A 12 -3.33 -18.78 -9.51
N SER A 13 -4.11 -17.84 -8.96
CA SER A 13 -4.79 -17.89 -7.66
C SER A 13 -4.02 -17.45 -6.40
N GLY A 14 -4.04 -16.15 -6.15
CA GLY A 14 -4.15 -15.57 -4.81
C GLY A 14 -5.29 -14.55 -4.81
N LYS A 15 -6.52 -14.99 -4.52
CA LYS A 15 -7.68 -14.11 -4.35
C LYS A 15 -7.55 -13.35 -3.03
N THR A 16 -7.21 -12.08 -3.11
CA THR A 16 -7.50 -11.12 -2.04
C THR A 16 -8.71 -10.32 -2.49
N GLU A 17 -9.85 -10.60 -1.85
CA GLU A 17 -11.02 -9.72 -1.85
C GLU A 17 -10.62 -8.39 -1.20
N ASP A 18 -10.07 -7.47 -2.00
CA ASP A 18 -10.09 -6.06 -1.65
C ASP A 18 -11.41 -5.49 -2.15
N GLY A 19 -12.34 -5.36 -1.21
CA GLY A 19 -13.57 -4.59 -1.34
C GLY A 19 -13.25 -3.13 -1.67
N ARG A 20 -12.95 -2.85 -2.94
CA ARG A 20 -13.21 -1.54 -3.51
C ARG A 20 -14.72 -1.40 -3.61
N LEU A 21 -15.30 -0.84 -2.56
CA LEU A 21 -16.59 -0.16 -2.66
C LEU A 21 -16.47 0.87 -3.76
N PHE A 22 -16.95 0.49 -4.95
CA PHE A 22 -17.22 1.38 -6.06
C PHE A 22 -18.31 2.34 -5.58
N CYS A 23 -17.94 3.40 -4.87
CA CYS A 23 -18.79 4.57 -4.71
C CYS A 23 -18.65 5.45 -5.96
N GLY A 24 -18.89 4.84 -7.11
CA GLY A 24 -19.33 5.54 -8.30
C GLY A 24 -20.74 5.04 -8.51
N SER A 25 -21.74 5.86 -8.19
CA SER A 25 -23.12 5.55 -8.55
C SER A 25 -23.12 5.12 -10.01
N SER A 26 -23.51 3.87 -10.27
CA SER A 26 -23.51 3.31 -11.61
C SER A 26 -24.29 4.26 -12.53
N SER A 27 -23.83 4.45 -13.77
CA SER A 27 -24.53 5.29 -14.75
C SER A 27 -26.04 4.97 -14.81
N ALA A 28 -26.38 3.69 -14.63
CA ALA A 28 -27.76 3.22 -14.50
C ALA A 28 -28.54 3.86 -13.34
N HIS A 29 -27.90 4.04 -12.17
CA HIS A 29 -28.53 4.62 -10.98
C HIS A 29 -28.78 6.12 -11.14
N ILE A 30 -27.86 6.84 -11.77
CA ILE A 30 -28.04 8.26 -12.08
C ILE A 30 -29.17 8.45 -13.10
N ILE A 31 -29.25 7.58 -14.11
CA ILE A 31 -30.34 7.60 -15.10
C ILE A 31 -31.68 7.32 -14.41
N GLU A 32 -31.75 6.33 -13.53
CA GLU A 32 -32.95 5.97 -12.78
C GLU A 32 -33.41 7.10 -11.84
N GLU A 33 -32.49 7.75 -11.12
CA GLU A 33 -32.81 8.94 -10.31
C GLU A 33 -33.32 10.11 -11.18
N THR A 34 -32.74 10.34 -12.37
CA THR A 34 -33.24 11.38 -13.28
C THR A 34 -34.62 11.06 -13.85
N GLU A 35 -34.92 9.79 -14.08
CA GLU A 35 -36.24 9.32 -14.51
C GLU A 35 -37.29 9.46 -13.41
N TYR A 36 -36.93 9.15 -12.17
CA TYR A 36 -37.79 9.35 -11.00
C TYR A 36 -38.12 10.84 -10.80
N VAL A 37 -37.12 11.72 -10.91
CA VAL A 37 -37.33 13.18 -10.84
C VAL A 37 -38.23 13.66 -11.99
N ARG A 38 -38.10 13.09 -13.20
CA ARG A 38 -38.96 13.40 -14.35
C ARG A 38 -40.41 12.96 -14.11
N GLN A 39 -40.63 11.77 -13.56
CA GLN A 39 -41.95 11.28 -13.16
C GLN A 39 -42.58 12.17 -12.08
N MET A 40 -41.83 12.58 -11.06
CA MET A 40 -42.32 13.52 -10.05
C MET A 40 -42.75 14.85 -10.68
N ARG A 41 -41.95 15.42 -11.58
CA ARG A 41 -42.30 16.66 -12.29
C ARG A 41 -43.57 16.51 -13.11
N THR A 42 -43.72 15.42 -13.87
CA THR A 42 -44.94 15.18 -14.65
C THR A 42 -46.18 14.96 -13.76
N THR A 43 -46.03 14.35 -12.60
CA THR A 43 -47.13 14.13 -11.65
C THR A 43 -47.55 15.44 -10.98
N LEU A 44 -46.59 16.25 -10.53
CA LEU A 44 -46.86 17.60 -10.00
C LEU A 44 -47.48 18.50 -11.07
N GLU A 45 -47.06 18.37 -12.33
CA GLU A 45 -47.63 19.08 -13.47
C GLU A 45 -49.08 18.65 -13.76
N LYS A 46 -49.40 17.35 -13.65
CA LYS A 46 -50.77 16.85 -13.77
C LYS A 46 -51.66 17.37 -12.64
N ILE A 47 -51.18 17.37 -11.40
CA ILE A 47 -51.89 17.92 -10.24
C ILE A 47 -52.15 19.41 -10.45
N ARG A 48 -51.14 20.16 -10.90
CA ARG A 48 -51.27 21.58 -11.26
C ARG A 48 -52.33 21.79 -12.34
N ASN A 49 -52.28 21.02 -13.42
CA ASN A 49 -53.26 21.14 -14.50
C ASN A 49 -54.68 20.76 -14.04
N HIS A 50 -54.85 19.77 -13.16
CA HIS A 50 -56.15 19.44 -12.59
C HIS A 50 -56.69 20.56 -11.70
N MET A 51 -55.86 21.15 -10.86
CA MET A 51 -56.24 22.24 -9.96
C MET A 51 -56.56 23.56 -10.69
N PHE A 52 -56.00 23.77 -11.89
CA PHE A 52 -56.12 25.05 -12.61
C PHE A 52 -56.90 24.99 -13.94
N LYS A 53 -57.15 23.81 -14.54
CA LYS A 53 -57.97 23.67 -15.77
C LYS A 53 -59.45 23.38 -15.52
N GLU A 54 -59.88 23.07 -14.30
CA GLU A 54 -61.30 22.78 -14.00
C GLU A 54 -62.19 24.04 -13.96
N LYS A 55 -61.63 25.22 -14.24
CA LYS A 55 -62.35 26.50 -14.25
C LYS A 55 -62.80 26.96 -15.64
N GLU A 56 -62.52 26.19 -16.68
CA GLU A 56 -62.73 26.61 -18.07
C GLU A 56 -63.34 25.47 -18.91
N GLY A 57 -64.66 25.27 -18.79
CA GLY A 57 -65.46 24.64 -19.85
C GLY A 57 -66.02 23.25 -19.61
N CYS A 58 -67.11 23.16 -18.84
CA CYS A 58 -68.26 22.31 -19.20
C CYS A 58 -69.55 23.07 -18.85
N GLY A 59 -70.29 23.43 -19.89
CA GLY A 59 -71.47 24.27 -19.82
C GLY A 59 -72.79 23.51 -19.77
N ASN A 60 -73.83 24.28 -19.45
CA ASN A 60 -75.23 24.20 -19.91
C ASN A 60 -75.89 22.82 -20.01
N ALA A 61 -76.88 22.55 -19.14
CA ALA A 61 -78.30 22.54 -19.52
C ALA A 61 -79.22 22.01 -18.40
N ARG A 62 -80.10 22.91 -17.91
CA ARG A 62 -81.50 22.73 -17.46
C ARG A 62 -81.79 21.80 -16.27
N HIS A 63 -82.31 22.40 -15.19
CA HIS A 63 -83.74 22.34 -14.89
C HIS A 63 -84.21 23.66 -14.22
N LYS A 64 -84.98 24.44 -14.99
CA LYS A 64 -85.98 25.43 -14.53
C LYS A 64 -87.23 24.64 -14.12
N LEU A 65 -87.94 25.00 -13.04
CA LEU A 65 -89.16 25.84 -12.96
C LEU A 65 -89.71 25.56 -11.51
N ASP A 66 -90.31 26.43 -10.70
CA ASP A 66 -91.14 27.64 -10.87
C ASP A 66 -91.10 28.46 -9.54
N ALA A 67 -91.01 29.80 -9.59
CA ALA A 67 -92.10 30.80 -9.39
C ALA A 67 -92.38 31.07 -7.88
N GLU A 68 -92.54 32.29 -7.36
CA GLU A 68 -93.12 33.52 -7.92
C GLU A 68 -92.53 34.81 -7.33
N GLU A 69 -92.81 35.88 -8.08
CA GLU A 69 -92.68 37.30 -7.84
C GLU A 69 -93.87 37.87 -7.05
N SER A 70 -93.62 38.87 -6.19
CA SER A 70 -94.47 40.04 -5.82
C SER A 70 -94.07 40.48 -4.41
N GLY A 71 -93.85 41.75 -4.10
CA GLY A 71 -94.73 42.89 -4.33
C GLY A 71 -95.04 43.47 -2.94
N ASN A 72 -94.91 44.78 -2.80
CA ASN A 72 -94.80 45.48 -1.52
C ASN A 72 -95.96 45.30 -0.52
N ILE A 73 -95.56 45.35 0.76
CA ILE A 73 -96.24 45.63 2.04
C ILE A 73 -97.66 46.25 1.95
N PRO A 74 -98.58 45.78 2.80
CA PRO A 74 -99.16 46.68 3.79
C PRO A 74 -99.20 46.10 5.21
N ASN A 75 -98.77 46.94 6.15
CA ASN A 75 -99.28 47.11 7.51
C ASN A 75 -99.86 45.91 8.27
N GLY A 76 -99.26 45.68 9.44
CA GLY A 76 -100.03 45.53 10.66
C GLY A 76 -100.33 44.10 11.10
N SER A 77 -100.13 43.90 12.40
CA SER A 77 -100.59 42.78 13.22
C SER A 77 -99.78 41.49 13.16
N ALA A 78 -99.05 41.31 14.26
CA ALA A 78 -98.68 40.07 14.92
C ALA A 78 -99.41 38.80 14.43
N SER A 79 -98.63 37.78 14.07
CA SER A 79 -98.93 36.40 14.42
C SER A 79 -97.65 35.57 14.48
N THR A 80 -97.36 35.11 15.70
CA THR A 80 -96.79 33.80 16.03
C THR A 80 -95.54 33.37 15.28
N THR A 81 -94.39 33.61 15.90
CA THR A 81 -93.19 32.78 15.77
C THR A 81 -93.58 31.30 15.83
N ASP A 82 -93.44 30.59 14.70
CA ASP A 82 -93.50 29.13 14.68
C ASP A 82 -92.30 28.60 15.49
N PRO A 83 -92.52 27.96 16.67
CA PRO A 83 -91.44 27.52 17.56
C PRO A 83 -90.50 26.51 16.90
N THR A 84 -90.98 25.84 15.86
CA THR A 84 -90.33 24.72 15.19
C THR A 84 -89.17 25.16 14.29
N CYS A 85 -89.21 26.36 13.71
CA CYS A 85 -88.19 26.85 12.77
C CYS A 85 -86.91 27.36 13.49
N LEU A 86 -87.08 27.98 14.65
CA LEU A 86 -85.98 28.52 15.47
C LEU A 86 -85.19 27.39 16.15
N ASP A 87 -85.88 26.33 16.57
CA ASP A 87 -85.27 25.17 17.22
C ASP A 87 -84.39 24.36 16.24
N VAL A 88 -84.86 24.16 15.01
CA VAL A 88 -84.08 23.51 13.93
C VAL A 88 -82.81 24.30 13.59
N LEU A 89 -82.86 25.63 13.64
CA LEU A 89 -81.69 26.48 13.38
C LEU A 89 -80.66 26.41 14.51
N MET A 90 -81.10 26.41 15.77
CA MET A 90 -80.22 26.22 16.93
C MET A 90 -79.57 24.83 16.95
N GLU A 91 -80.31 23.78 16.56
CA GLU A 91 -79.77 22.43 16.49
C GLU A 91 -78.76 22.27 15.33
N ASN A 92 -79.03 22.91 14.18
CA ASN A 92 -78.05 22.98 13.09
C ASN A 92 -76.77 23.72 13.50
N MET A 93 -76.88 24.79 14.30
CA MET A 93 -75.72 25.52 14.84
C MET A 93 -74.93 24.63 15.80
N ARG A 94 -75.61 23.94 16.73
CA ARG A 94 -74.99 22.99 17.66
C ARG A 94 -74.27 21.85 16.94
N ARG A 95 -74.87 21.30 15.87
CA ARG A 95 -74.23 20.27 15.02
C ARG A 95 -72.98 20.80 14.33
N LYS A 96 -73.02 22.03 13.80
CA LYS A 96 -71.84 22.68 13.20
C LYS A 96 -70.74 22.96 14.23
N ASP A 97 -71.08 23.40 15.43
CA ASP A 97 -70.11 23.63 16.51
C ASP A 97 -69.45 22.32 16.94
N GLN A 98 -70.22 21.24 17.05
CA GLN A 98 -69.69 19.91 17.35
C GLN A 98 -68.74 19.42 16.25
N GLN A 99 -69.11 19.62 14.97
CA GLN A 99 -68.26 19.29 13.83
C GLN A 99 -66.97 20.14 13.77
N LEU A 100 -67.03 21.42 14.13
CA LEU A 100 -65.85 22.28 14.26
C LEU A 100 -64.91 21.79 15.37
N LEU A 101 -65.48 21.33 16.48
CA LEU A 101 -64.72 20.83 17.62
C LEU A 101 -64.03 19.49 17.30
N GLU A 102 -64.68 18.64 16.52
CA GLU A 102 -64.07 17.43 15.94
C GLU A 102 -62.95 17.76 14.95
N MET A 103 -63.19 18.67 14.00
CA MET A 103 -62.13 19.13 13.07
C MET A 103 -60.94 19.76 13.78
N ASN A 104 -61.15 20.52 14.85
CA ASN A 104 -60.06 21.09 15.64
C ASN A 104 -59.21 20.00 16.32
N ARG A 105 -59.85 18.96 16.89
CA ARG A 105 -59.12 17.80 17.45
C ARG A 105 -58.34 17.05 16.39
N GLU A 106 -58.93 16.86 15.21
CA GLU A 106 -58.23 16.22 14.09
C GLU A 106 -57.02 17.04 13.63
N ASN A 107 -57.14 18.37 13.55
CA ASN A 107 -56.04 19.28 13.23
C ASN A 107 -54.91 19.21 14.27
N GLU A 108 -55.23 19.18 15.57
CA GLU A 108 -54.24 18.99 16.64
C GLU A 108 -53.49 17.65 16.49
N VAL A 109 -54.22 16.57 16.20
CA VAL A 109 -53.61 15.24 15.96
C VAL A 109 -52.72 15.25 14.71
N LEU A 110 -53.15 15.90 13.63
CA LEU A 110 -52.36 16.02 12.40
C LEU A 110 -51.10 16.84 12.62
N GLN A 111 -51.16 17.90 13.43
CA GLN A 111 -50.00 18.69 13.80
C GLN A 111 -48.97 17.84 14.57
N ILE A 112 -49.42 17.06 15.57
CA ILE A 112 -48.55 16.15 16.32
C ILE A 112 -47.90 15.11 15.39
N LYS A 113 -48.68 14.52 14.46
CA LYS A 113 -48.15 13.54 13.49
C LYS A 113 -47.12 14.16 12.56
N LEU A 114 -47.35 15.39 12.11
CA LEU A 114 -46.42 16.12 11.25
C LEU A 114 -45.11 16.41 12.00
N GLU A 115 -45.20 16.89 13.23
CA GLU A 115 -44.04 17.14 14.09
C GLU A 115 -43.27 15.86 14.40
N ALA A 116 -43.96 14.76 14.74
CA ALA A 116 -43.35 13.46 14.96
C ALA A 116 -42.66 12.91 13.70
N SER A 117 -43.27 13.06 12.52
CA SER A 117 -42.64 12.64 11.25
C SER A 117 -41.42 13.48 10.91
N ARG A 118 -41.44 14.79 11.20
CA ARG A 118 -40.29 15.69 11.02
C ARG A 118 -39.15 15.33 11.97
N GLU A 119 -39.46 15.09 13.24
CA GLU A 119 -38.47 14.71 14.25
C GLU A 119 -37.89 13.32 13.96
N ALA A 120 -38.71 12.34 13.55
CA ALA A 120 -38.23 11.04 13.13
C ALA A 120 -37.28 11.14 11.92
N GLY A 121 -37.60 11.99 10.94
CA GLY A 121 -36.72 12.28 9.80
C GLY A 121 -35.39 12.93 10.22
N ALA A 122 -35.44 13.94 11.08
CA ALA A 122 -34.24 14.60 11.61
C ALA A 122 -33.38 13.64 12.44
N ALA A 123 -34.00 12.80 13.27
CA ALA A 123 -33.31 11.77 14.04
C ALA A 123 -32.66 10.70 13.14
N ALA A 124 -33.32 10.29 12.05
CA ALA A 124 -32.73 9.37 11.08
C ALA A 124 -31.47 9.98 10.41
N LEU A 125 -31.53 11.25 10.01
CA LEU A 125 -30.38 11.96 9.44
C LEU A 125 -29.22 12.08 10.43
N ARG A 126 -29.50 12.44 11.69
CA ARG A 126 -28.49 12.49 12.76
C ARG A 126 -27.84 11.13 12.98
N ASN A 127 -28.63 10.05 13.00
CA ASN A 127 -28.11 8.68 13.15
C ASN A 127 -27.20 8.27 11.98
N VAL A 128 -27.60 8.58 10.74
CA VAL A 128 -26.77 8.27 9.55
C VAL A 128 -25.48 9.08 9.58
N ALA A 129 -25.55 10.38 9.88
CA ALA A 129 -24.36 11.23 10.00
C ALA A 129 -23.38 10.73 11.07
N GLN A 130 -23.90 10.35 12.25
CA GLN A 130 -23.09 9.80 13.34
C GLN A 130 -22.40 8.50 12.92
N ARG A 131 -23.14 7.55 12.32
CA ARG A 131 -22.56 6.28 11.84
C ARG A 131 -21.49 6.50 10.78
N LEU A 132 -21.70 7.43 9.85
CA LEU A 132 -20.69 7.77 8.84
C LEU A 132 -19.42 8.33 9.48
N PHE A 133 -19.56 9.21 10.48
CA PHE A 133 -18.44 9.77 11.22
C PHE A 133 -17.69 8.68 12.01
N ASP A 134 -18.40 7.85 12.76
CA ASP A 134 -17.82 6.75 13.55
C ASP A 134 -17.08 5.75 12.66
N ASN A 135 -17.66 5.40 11.50
CA ASN A 135 -17.02 4.53 10.51
C ASN A 135 -15.75 5.15 9.95
N TYR A 136 -15.78 6.44 9.58
CA TYR A 136 -14.60 7.15 9.09
C TYR A 136 -13.50 7.20 10.15
N GLN A 137 -13.83 7.55 11.39
CA GLN A 137 -12.88 7.62 12.49
C GLN A 137 -12.26 6.25 12.79
N THR A 138 -13.07 5.20 12.81
CA THR A 138 -12.61 3.82 13.02
C THR A 138 -11.69 3.37 11.90
N GLN A 139 -12.05 3.67 10.64
CA GLN A 139 -11.23 3.32 9.47
C GLN A 139 -9.91 4.08 9.45
N ALA A 140 -9.91 5.38 9.75
CA ALA A 140 -8.71 6.20 9.84
C ALA A 140 -7.76 5.66 10.93
N GLY A 141 -8.25 5.43 12.14
CA GLY A 141 -7.44 4.89 13.23
C GLY A 141 -6.96 3.45 13.00
N ALA A 142 -7.71 2.63 12.25
CA ALA A 142 -7.24 1.31 11.82
C ALA A 142 -6.12 1.39 10.77
N LEU A 143 -6.20 2.35 9.84
CA LEU A 143 -5.17 2.57 8.82
C LEU A 143 -3.88 3.12 9.44
N GLU A 144 -3.99 4.06 10.38
CA GLU A 144 -2.85 4.59 11.14
C GLU A 144 -2.13 3.50 11.92
N ARG A 145 -2.87 2.65 12.66
CA ARG A 145 -2.27 1.50 13.36
C ARG A 145 -1.54 0.56 12.41
N LYS A 146 -2.16 0.18 11.29
CA LYS A 146 -1.50 -0.64 10.26
C LYS A 146 -0.23 0.01 9.70
N HIS A 147 -0.23 1.33 9.53
CA HIS A 147 0.94 2.07 9.07
C HIS A 147 2.07 2.04 10.10
N GLU A 148 1.78 2.31 11.38
CA GLU A 148 2.78 2.23 12.45
C GLU A 148 3.30 0.80 12.64
N ASP A 149 2.43 -0.22 12.59
CA ASP A 149 2.85 -1.63 12.62
C ASP A 149 3.81 -1.95 11.47
N ARG A 150 3.49 -1.48 10.24
CA ARG A 150 4.36 -1.68 9.08
C ARG A 150 5.69 -0.94 9.22
N LYS A 151 5.70 0.26 9.80
CA LYS A 151 6.91 1.03 10.08
C LYS A 151 7.80 0.32 11.09
N HIS A 152 7.22 -0.18 12.18
CA HIS A 152 7.95 -0.99 13.16
C HIS A 152 8.50 -2.27 12.55
N LEU A 153 7.71 -2.99 11.75
CA LEU A 153 8.18 -4.20 11.04
C LEU A 153 9.36 -3.89 10.11
N LEU A 154 9.29 -2.80 9.35
CA LEU A 154 10.39 -2.36 8.49
C LEU A 154 11.63 -1.99 9.29
N GLN A 155 11.48 -1.36 10.45
CA GLN A 155 12.59 -1.00 11.33
C GLN A 155 13.29 -2.25 11.90
N VAL A 156 12.51 -3.22 12.40
CA VAL A 156 13.05 -4.50 12.90
C VAL A 156 13.78 -5.23 11.78
N ASN A 157 13.17 -5.35 10.59
CA ASN A 157 13.81 -5.99 9.44
C ASN A 157 15.11 -5.29 9.03
N ASN A 158 15.14 -3.95 9.07
CA ASN A 158 16.34 -3.19 8.75
C ASN A 158 17.49 -3.52 9.71
N ILE A 159 17.22 -3.52 11.02
CA ILE A 159 18.20 -3.86 12.06
C ILE A 159 18.70 -5.30 11.89
N GLU A 160 17.80 -6.26 11.64
CA GLU A 160 18.19 -7.67 11.41
C GLU A 160 19.12 -7.81 10.19
N LYS A 161 18.81 -7.11 9.10
CA LYS A 161 19.65 -7.12 7.89
C LYS A 161 20.99 -6.42 8.13
N GLU A 162 21.01 -5.32 8.88
CA GLU A 162 22.24 -4.63 9.25
C GLU A 162 23.15 -5.50 10.12
N GLN A 163 22.58 -6.19 11.12
CA GLN A 163 23.33 -7.14 11.95
C GLN A 163 23.87 -8.31 11.13
N ALA A 164 23.08 -8.87 10.21
CA ALA A 164 23.54 -9.94 9.33
C ALA A 164 24.67 -9.47 8.40
N LEU A 165 24.60 -8.24 7.89
CA LEU A 165 25.67 -7.64 7.09
C LEU A 165 26.94 -7.43 7.92
N LYS A 166 26.80 -6.96 9.17
CA LYS A 166 27.92 -6.79 10.09
C LYS A 166 28.62 -8.12 10.36
N GLY A 167 27.87 -9.17 10.70
CA GLY A 167 28.44 -10.51 10.90
C GLY A 167 29.12 -11.07 9.64
N SER A 168 28.55 -10.80 8.46
CA SER A 168 29.20 -11.17 7.18
C SER A 168 30.50 -10.41 6.94
N ALA A 169 30.56 -9.12 7.31
CA ALA A 169 31.78 -8.32 7.19
C ALA A 169 32.88 -8.79 8.15
N GLU A 170 32.51 -9.14 9.39
CA GLU A 170 33.44 -9.74 10.36
C GLU A 170 33.98 -11.09 9.85
N SER A 171 33.12 -11.93 9.28
CA SER A 171 33.56 -13.19 8.66
C SER A 171 34.49 -12.97 7.45
N LEU A 172 34.27 -11.92 6.66
CA LEU A 172 35.16 -11.56 5.55
C LEU A 172 36.52 -11.09 6.04
N ASN A 173 36.57 -10.28 7.10
CA ASN A 173 37.82 -9.86 7.72
C ASN A 173 38.61 -11.07 8.23
N LEU A 174 37.96 -12.01 8.91
CA LEU A 174 38.61 -13.25 9.37
C LEU A 174 39.15 -14.10 8.19
N LEU A 175 38.42 -14.17 7.08
CA LEU A 175 38.90 -14.85 5.87
C LEU A 175 40.11 -14.13 5.27
N SER A 176 40.12 -12.80 5.27
CA SER A 176 41.24 -11.98 4.80
C SER A 176 42.49 -12.21 5.67
N GLU A 177 42.37 -12.16 6.99
CA GLU A 177 43.47 -12.41 7.93
C GLU A 177 44.06 -13.81 7.72
N LYS A 178 43.21 -14.83 7.58
CA LYS A 178 43.65 -16.21 7.31
C LYS A 178 44.36 -16.34 5.96
N LEU A 179 43.90 -15.59 4.94
CA LEU A 179 44.53 -15.58 3.63
C LEU A 179 45.93 -14.95 3.70
N GLU A 180 46.09 -13.84 4.41
CA GLU A 180 47.38 -13.18 4.66
C GLU A 180 48.34 -14.09 5.44
N GLU A 181 47.85 -14.77 6.48
CA GLU A 181 48.64 -15.73 7.25
C GLU A 181 49.18 -16.86 6.36
N LYS A 182 48.30 -17.46 5.54
CA LYS A 182 48.68 -18.52 4.59
C LYS A 182 49.68 -18.02 3.54
N HIS A 183 49.50 -16.79 3.06
CA HIS A 183 50.47 -16.15 2.17
C HIS A 183 51.84 -15.99 2.84
N GLY A 184 51.88 -15.55 4.10
CA GLY A 184 53.11 -15.47 4.90
C GLY A 184 53.79 -16.84 5.08
N GLN A 185 53.00 -17.90 5.34
CA GLN A 185 53.52 -19.27 5.44
C GLN A 185 54.16 -19.76 4.14
N ILE A 186 53.53 -19.47 2.99
CA ILE A 186 54.06 -19.78 1.65
C ILE A 186 55.40 -19.11 1.43
N VAL A 187 55.48 -17.80 1.63
CA VAL A 187 56.72 -17.03 1.47
C VAL A 187 57.82 -17.55 2.39
N GLY A 188 57.49 -17.92 3.63
CA GLY A 188 58.44 -18.52 4.57
C GLY A 188 59.00 -19.86 4.09
N LEU A 189 58.13 -20.75 3.59
CA LEU A 189 58.51 -22.06 3.07
C LEU A 189 59.31 -21.96 1.76
N GLU A 190 58.93 -21.08 0.84
CA GLU A 190 59.66 -20.82 -0.41
C GLU A 190 61.10 -20.38 -0.13
N ASN A 191 61.27 -19.41 0.77
CA ASN A 191 62.61 -18.95 1.20
C ASN A 191 63.43 -20.07 1.83
N ARG A 192 62.81 -20.94 2.64
CA ARG A 192 63.49 -22.09 3.24
C ARG A 192 63.92 -23.09 2.18
N VAL A 193 63.03 -23.44 1.25
CA VAL A 193 63.31 -24.36 0.13
C VAL A 193 64.45 -23.82 -0.71
N GLN A 194 64.42 -22.53 -1.06
CA GLN A 194 65.49 -21.89 -1.83
C GLN A 194 66.86 -21.98 -1.14
N ARG A 195 66.92 -21.78 0.18
CA ARG A 195 68.17 -21.95 0.95
C ARG A 195 68.67 -23.40 0.97
N MET A 196 67.77 -24.36 1.10
CA MET A 196 68.16 -25.77 1.06
C MET A 196 68.63 -26.18 -0.35
N GLU A 197 68.03 -25.63 -1.41
CA GLU A 197 68.45 -25.88 -2.78
C GLU A 197 69.84 -25.29 -3.07
N SER A 198 70.15 -24.10 -2.54
CA SER A 198 71.49 -23.52 -2.66
C SER A 198 72.53 -24.32 -1.88
N GLU A 199 72.22 -24.75 -0.65
CA GLU A 199 73.08 -25.63 0.14
C GLU A 199 73.34 -26.96 -0.59
N LYS A 200 72.30 -27.60 -1.14
CA LYS A 200 72.43 -28.81 -1.94
C LYS A 200 73.38 -28.59 -3.13
N LYS A 201 73.28 -27.45 -3.82
CA LYS A 201 74.18 -27.10 -4.92
C LYS A 201 75.64 -26.98 -4.43
N THR A 202 75.87 -26.31 -3.31
CA THR A 202 77.22 -26.20 -2.70
C THR A 202 77.78 -27.56 -2.30
N LEU A 203 76.97 -28.45 -1.72
CA LEU A 203 77.39 -29.81 -1.37
C LEU A 203 77.74 -30.65 -2.60
N LEU A 204 76.96 -30.54 -3.69
CA LEU A 204 77.26 -31.19 -4.97
C LEU A 204 78.58 -30.70 -5.57
N GLU A 205 78.83 -29.39 -5.56
CA GLU A 205 80.10 -28.81 -6.01
C GLU A 205 81.27 -29.29 -5.15
N LYS A 206 81.12 -29.37 -3.82
CA LYS A 206 82.15 -29.91 -2.92
C LYS A 206 82.44 -31.38 -3.24
N LYS A 207 81.39 -32.19 -3.42
CA LYS A 207 81.52 -33.61 -3.78
C LYS A 207 82.30 -33.78 -5.08
N LEU A 208 81.96 -33.01 -6.13
CA LEU A 208 82.65 -33.06 -7.43
C LEU A 208 84.14 -32.71 -7.32
N ARG A 209 84.49 -31.73 -6.48
CA ARG A 209 85.89 -31.36 -6.21
C ARG A 209 86.67 -32.49 -5.54
N LEU A 210 86.06 -33.20 -4.59
CA LEU A 210 86.69 -34.36 -3.93
C LEU A 210 86.83 -35.55 -4.89
N GLU A 211 85.83 -35.82 -5.73
CA GLU A 211 85.90 -36.86 -6.77
C GLU A 211 87.04 -36.59 -7.76
N SER A 212 87.20 -35.33 -8.17
CA SER A 212 88.31 -34.92 -9.04
C SER A 212 89.68 -35.12 -8.38
N LYS A 213 89.82 -34.77 -7.09
CA LYS A 213 91.05 -35.01 -6.31
C LYS A 213 91.33 -36.50 -6.14
N LEU A 214 90.30 -37.29 -5.85
CA LEU A 214 90.40 -38.75 -5.72
C LEU A 214 90.89 -39.38 -7.03
N PHE A 215 90.38 -38.91 -8.17
CA PHE A 215 90.83 -39.37 -9.49
C PHE A 215 92.32 -39.06 -9.74
N GLN A 216 92.77 -37.84 -9.42
CA GLN A 216 94.18 -37.43 -9.54
C GLN A 216 95.12 -38.23 -8.60
N LEU A 217 94.71 -38.50 -7.37
CA LEU A 217 95.50 -39.31 -6.43
C LEU A 217 95.64 -40.76 -6.89
N LYS A 218 94.57 -41.33 -7.47
CA LYS A 218 94.59 -42.68 -8.05
C LYS A 218 95.51 -42.78 -9.27
N SER A 219 95.61 -41.74 -10.11
CA SER A 219 96.53 -41.74 -11.27
C SER A 219 98.00 -41.59 -10.90
N ASN A 220 98.31 -40.96 -9.76
CA ASN A 220 99.67 -40.60 -9.36
C ASN A 220 100.34 -41.62 -8.41
N ALA A 221 99.79 -42.83 -8.30
CA ALA A 221 100.27 -43.89 -7.38
C ALA A 221 100.44 -43.42 -5.92
N ALA A 222 99.57 -42.52 -5.47
CA ALA A 222 99.70 -41.87 -4.17
C ALA A 222 99.04 -42.65 -3.01
N ASN A 223 99.55 -42.38 -1.81
CA ASN A 223 99.27 -42.98 -0.50
C ASN A 223 97.82 -43.54 -0.33
N PRO A 224 97.62 -44.85 -0.11
CA PRO A 224 96.29 -45.49 -0.11
C PRO A 224 95.36 -45.00 1.01
N LYS A 225 95.91 -44.56 2.15
CA LYS A 225 95.13 -44.00 3.26
C LYS A 225 94.37 -42.72 2.86
N SER A 226 95.05 -41.78 2.22
CA SER A 226 94.45 -40.51 1.78
C SER A 226 93.35 -40.72 0.72
N CYS A 227 93.49 -41.76 -0.10
CA CYS A 227 92.49 -42.15 -1.09
C CYS A 227 91.22 -42.70 -0.40
N GLN A 228 91.40 -43.51 0.65
CA GLN A 228 90.31 -44.06 1.45
C GLN A 228 89.58 -42.97 2.26
N ASP A 229 90.32 -42.02 2.84
CA ASP A 229 89.75 -40.86 3.55
C ASP A 229 88.90 -39.97 2.63
N LEU A 230 89.33 -39.75 1.39
CA LEU A 230 88.52 -39.02 0.40
C LEU A 230 87.27 -39.80 -0.01
N GLN A 231 87.37 -41.13 -0.14
CA GLN A 231 86.24 -41.99 -0.47
C GLN A 231 85.17 -41.97 0.63
N THR A 232 85.57 -41.95 1.91
CA THR A 232 84.64 -41.83 3.04
C THR A 232 84.00 -40.44 3.08
N GLU A 233 84.75 -39.36 2.86
CA GLU A 233 84.18 -38.00 2.80
C GLU A 233 83.17 -37.86 1.64
N ILE A 234 83.45 -38.43 0.46
CA ILE A 234 82.51 -38.46 -0.67
C ILE A 234 81.22 -39.22 -0.31
N SER A 235 81.34 -40.34 0.42
CA SER A 235 80.19 -41.14 0.85
C SER A 235 79.32 -40.37 1.85
N ILE A 236 79.94 -39.68 2.82
CA ILE A 236 79.25 -38.80 3.77
C ILE A 236 78.53 -37.66 3.05
N LEU A 237 79.20 -36.98 2.09
CA LEU A 237 78.56 -35.92 1.30
C LEU A 237 77.38 -36.44 0.49
N GLN A 238 77.51 -37.66 -0.06
CA GLN A 238 76.41 -38.27 -0.81
C GLN A 238 75.20 -38.55 0.07
N GLU A 239 75.41 -39.05 1.30
CA GLU A 239 74.34 -39.24 2.27
C GLU A 239 73.70 -37.90 2.69
N GLN A 240 74.50 -36.87 2.96
CA GLN A 240 74.00 -35.52 3.28
C GLN A 240 73.15 -34.94 2.14
N ILE A 241 73.60 -35.09 0.89
CA ILE A 241 72.84 -34.66 -0.29
C ILE A 241 71.52 -35.43 -0.40
N SER A 242 71.53 -36.75 -0.20
CA SER A 242 70.32 -37.58 -0.23
C SER A 242 69.32 -37.20 0.87
N HIS A 243 69.79 -36.97 2.10
CA HIS A 243 68.95 -36.51 3.19
C HIS A 243 68.35 -35.12 2.90
N LEU A 244 69.16 -34.17 2.45
CA LEU A 244 68.70 -32.82 2.11
C LEU A 244 67.67 -32.85 0.97
N GLN A 245 67.86 -33.71 -0.03
CA GLN A 245 66.87 -33.93 -1.09
C GLN A 245 65.52 -34.42 -0.55
N PHE A 246 65.52 -35.36 0.39
CA PHE A 246 64.30 -35.83 1.03
C PHE A 246 63.58 -34.72 1.80
N VAL A 247 64.33 -33.93 2.58
CA VAL A 247 63.77 -32.79 3.31
C VAL A 247 63.18 -31.75 2.34
N ILE A 248 63.91 -31.39 1.27
CA ILE A 248 63.41 -30.49 0.21
C ILE A 248 62.10 -31.02 -0.38
N HIS A 249 62.02 -32.31 -0.69
CA HIS A 249 60.81 -32.92 -1.24
C HIS A 249 59.61 -32.81 -0.27
N SER A 250 59.83 -33.09 1.02
CA SER A 250 58.79 -32.94 2.05
C SER A 250 58.31 -31.48 2.19
N GLN A 251 59.22 -30.51 2.11
CA GLN A 251 58.88 -29.09 2.20
C GLN A 251 58.09 -28.62 0.96
N HIS A 252 58.48 -29.07 -0.24
CA HIS A 252 57.71 -28.84 -1.47
C HIS A 252 56.29 -29.42 -1.39
N GLN A 253 56.13 -30.60 -0.77
CA GLN A 253 54.81 -31.20 -0.59
C GLN A 253 53.94 -30.39 0.39
N ASN A 254 54.52 -29.90 1.49
CA ASN A 254 53.83 -29.00 2.42
C ASN A 254 53.43 -27.68 1.73
N LEU A 255 54.36 -27.07 0.98
CA LEU A 255 54.12 -25.85 0.21
C LEU A 255 52.92 -26.02 -0.75
N ARG A 256 52.86 -27.14 -1.49
CA ARG A 256 51.72 -27.46 -2.35
C ARG A 256 50.40 -27.54 -1.59
N SER A 257 50.39 -28.15 -0.40
CA SER A 257 49.19 -28.23 0.45
C SER A 257 48.70 -26.85 0.88
N ILE A 258 49.60 -25.98 1.33
CA ILE A 258 49.24 -24.63 1.78
C ILE A 258 48.78 -23.76 0.60
N ILE A 259 49.41 -23.89 -0.56
CA ILE A 259 48.96 -23.22 -1.80
C ILE A 259 47.53 -23.65 -2.15
N GLN A 260 47.22 -24.94 -2.05
CA GLN A 260 45.88 -25.44 -2.31
C GLN A 260 44.85 -24.89 -1.31
N GLU A 261 45.19 -24.82 -0.03
CA GLU A 261 44.33 -24.19 0.99
C GLU A 261 44.09 -22.70 0.71
N MET A 262 45.15 -21.96 0.35
CA MET A 262 45.08 -20.54 -0.01
C MET A 262 44.19 -20.32 -1.25
N GLU A 263 44.31 -21.17 -2.27
CA GLU A 263 43.46 -21.11 -3.46
C GLU A 263 41.99 -21.40 -3.14
N GLY A 264 41.73 -22.34 -2.23
CA GLY A 264 40.39 -22.57 -1.68
C GLY A 264 39.80 -21.32 -1.02
N LEU A 265 40.55 -20.68 -0.11
CA LEU A 265 40.12 -19.44 0.55
C LEU A 265 39.87 -18.31 -0.45
N LYS A 266 40.75 -18.16 -1.45
CA LYS A 266 40.61 -17.17 -2.52
C LYS A 266 39.34 -17.39 -3.35
N ASN A 267 38.96 -18.64 -3.62
CA ASN A 267 37.71 -18.94 -4.33
C ASN A 267 36.48 -18.59 -3.48
N THR A 268 36.50 -18.89 -2.18
CA THR A 268 35.43 -18.47 -1.26
C THR A 268 35.32 -16.95 -1.20
N LEU A 269 36.44 -16.22 -1.18
CA LEU A 269 36.45 -14.76 -1.21
C LEU A 269 35.79 -14.22 -2.49
N LYS A 270 36.15 -14.77 -3.66
CA LYS A 270 35.50 -14.42 -4.95
C LYS A 270 34.00 -14.68 -4.93
N GLU A 271 33.55 -15.78 -4.33
CA GLU A 271 32.13 -16.08 -4.19
C GLU A 271 31.42 -15.02 -3.33
N GLN A 272 32.04 -14.59 -2.22
CA GLN A 272 31.50 -13.49 -1.43
C GLN A 272 31.49 -12.16 -2.21
N ASP A 273 32.53 -11.86 -3.00
CA ASP A 273 32.56 -10.65 -3.84
C ASP A 273 31.40 -10.62 -4.84
N THR A 274 31.14 -11.74 -5.52
CA THR A 274 29.99 -11.82 -6.46
C THR A 274 28.65 -11.65 -5.75
N LYS A 275 28.51 -12.20 -4.53
CA LYS A 275 27.31 -11.98 -3.69
C LYS A 275 27.17 -10.52 -3.27
N ILE A 276 28.27 -9.84 -2.93
CA ILE A 276 28.29 -8.42 -2.62
C ILE A 276 27.83 -7.60 -3.82
N GLU A 277 28.34 -7.87 -5.02
CA GLU A 277 27.91 -7.18 -6.24
C GLU A 277 26.41 -7.37 -6.52
N ASN A 278 25.89 -8.60 -6.43
CA ASN A 278 24.46 -8.87 -6.57
C ASN A 278 23.60 -8.09 -5.54
N LEU A 279 24.08 -7.98 -4.30
CA LEU A 279 23.40 -7.20 -3.27
C LEU A 279 23.46 -5.70 -3.54
N LYS A 280 24.59 -5.18 -4.03
CA LYS A 280 24.73 -3.78 -4.45
C LYS A 280 23.74 -3.45 -5.57
N GLU A 281 23.62 -4.29 -6.60
CA GLU A 281 22.64 -4.10 -7.68
C GLU A 281 21.20 -4.08 -7.16
N LYS A 282 20.88 -4.96 -6.20
CA LYS A 282 19.55 -4.95 -5.57
C LYS A 282 19.30 -3.67 -4.77
N VAL A 283 20.32 -3.16 -4.07
CA VAL A 283 20.23 -1.90 -3.32
C VAL A 283 20.01 -0.73 -4.29
N THR A 284 20.77 -0.63 -5.37
CA THR A 284 20.60 0.46 -6.36
C THR A 284 19.22 0.43 -7.02
N LEU A 285 18.69 -0.76 -7.33
CA LEU A 285 17.33 -0.93 -7.83
C LEU A 285 16.29 -0.42 -6.82
N LEU A 286 16.41 -0.84 -5.56
CA LEU A 286 15.49 -0.43 -4.48
C LEU A 286 15.60 1.07 -4.18
N GLU A 287 16.79 1.65 -4.22
CA GLU A 287 17.01 3.09 -4.07
C GLU A 287 16.33 3.89 -5.19
N ALA A 288 16.43 3.42 -6.44
CA ALA A 288 15.74 4.04 -7.57
C ALA A 288 14.21 3.97 -7.41
N GLN A 289 13.66 2.80 -7.03
CA GLN A 289 12.23 2.64 -6.75
C GLN A 289 11.76 3.53 -5.59
N ASN A 290 12.57 3.64 -4.53
CA ASN A 290 12.26 4.50 -3.38
C ASN A 290 12.25 5.98 -3.79
N LYS A 291 13.20 6.40 -4.61
CA LYS A 291 13.25 7.76 -5.17
C LYS A 291 12.01 8.05 -6.03
N GLU A 292 11.58 7.11 -6.87
CA GLU A 292 10.35 7.23 -7.67
C GLU A 292 9.08 7.27 -6.80
N LEU A 293 9.01 6.46 -5.74
CA LEU A 293 7.91 6.53 -4.77
C LEU A 293 7.88 7.89 -4.06
N LYS A 294 9.04 8.40 -3.62
CA LYS A 294 9.15 9.73 -3.01
C LYS A 294 8.69 10.84 -3.94
N THR A 295 9.08 10.83 -5.22
CA THR A 295 8.61 11.83 -6.19
C THR A 295 7.11 11.75 -6.44
N ARG A 296 6.55 10.52 -6.54
CA ARG A 296 5.10 10.34 -6.64
C ARG A 296 4.37 10.88 -5.42
N VAL A 297 4.82 10.54 -4.21
CA VAL A 297 4.24 11.05 -2.97
C VAL A 297 4.28 12.57 -2.94
N ALA A 298 5.44 13.18 -3.25
CA ALA A 298 5.59 14.63 -3.33
C ALA A 298 4.58 15.26 -4.28
N HIS A 299 4.42 14.69 -5.49
CA HIS A 299 3.45 15.15 -6.48
C HIS A 299 2.00 15.11 -5.97
N TRP A 300 1.60 14.04 -5.26
CA TRP A 300 0.26 13.92 -4.66
C TRP A 300 0.03 14.90 -3.49
N THR A 301 1.09 15.28 -2.76
CA THR A 301 1.00 16.31 -1.70
C THR A 301 1.02 17.74 -2.26
N GLU A 302 1.75 17.97 -3.35
CA GLU A 302 1.84 19.29 -3.99
C GLU A 302 0.63 19.62 -4.86
N THR A 303 -0.02 18.62 -5.46
CA THR A 303 -1.32 18.83 -6.10
C THR A 303 -2.35 19.06 -4.99
N PRO A 304 -2.84 20.31 -4.79
CA PRO A 304 -3.96 20.49 -3.89
C PRO A 304 -5.11 19.68 -4.47
N ARG A 305 -5.78 18.88 -3.63
CA ARG A 305 -7.10 18.36 -4.00
C ARG A 305 -7.91 19.58 -4.40
N THR A 306 -8.09 19.80 -5.71
CA THR A 306 -9.01 20.82 -6.21
C THR A 306 -10.33 20.45 -5.60
N SER A 307 -10.68 21.19 -4.55
CA SER A 307 -11.96 21.09 -3.87
C SER A 307 -13.01 21.40 -4.93
N VAL A 308 -13.53 20.35 -5.57
CA VAL A 308 -14.78 20.41 -6.32
C VAL A 308 -15.89 20.50 -5.26
N SER A 309 -15.91 21.64 -4.60
CA SER A 309 -16.92 22.15 -3.69
C SER A 309 -16.59 23.62 -3.51
N LYS A 310 -16.69 24.36 -4.62
CA LYS A 310 -16.88 25.80 -4.56
C LYS A 310 -18.23 25.99 -3.87
N ALA A 311 -18.21 26.15 -2.56
CA ALA A 311 -19.39 26.58 -1.82
C ALA A 311 -19.90 27.85 -2.52
N ILE A 312 -21.17 27.81 -2.94
CA ILE A 312 -21.86 29.01 -3.42
C ILE A 312 -21.94 29.92 -2.20
N SER A 313 -21.03 30.89 -2.12
CA SER A 313 -21.05 31.93 -1.09
C SER A 313 -22.28 32.79 -1.35
N THR A 314 -23.37 32.53 -0.63
CA THR A 314 -24.59 33.37 -0.65
C THR A 314 -24.45 34.57 0.28
N SER A 315 -23.24 35.11 0.45
CA SER A 315 -22.99 36.31 1.23
C SER A 315 -22.64 37.44 0.26
N GLU A 316 -23.68 38.07 -0.30
CA GLU A 316 -23.73 39.45 -0.83
C GLU A 316 -24.88 39.58 -1.85
N LEU A 317 -26.09 39.20 -1.42
CA LEU A 317 -27.29 39.83 -1.96
C LEU A 317 -27.86 40.66 -0.80
N LYS A 318 -27.43 41.93 -0.76
CA LYS A 318 -28.21 42.97 -0.08
C LYS A 318 -29.54 43.10 -0.83
N THR A 319 -30.48 42.19 -0.55
CA THR A 319 -31.90 42.42 -0.87
C THR A 319 -32.43 43.36 0.20
N GLU A 320 -32.21 44.64 -0.06
CA GLU A 320 -32.88 45.73 0.61
C GLU A 320 -34.40 45.55 0.39
N GLY A 321 -35.11 45.17 1.46
CA GLY A 321 -36.54 45.44 1.62
C GLY A 321 -37.56 44.63 0.82
N ALA A 322 -37.24 43.51 0.17
CA ALA A 322 -38.24 42.74 -0.60
C ALA A 322 -38.65 41.43 0.10
N SER A 323 -39.76 41.48 0.84
CA SER A 323 -40.44 40.28 1.34
C SER A 323 -40.77 39.32 0.19
N PRO A 324 -40.49 38.01 0.30
CA PRO A 324 -40.71 37.00 -0.75
C PRO A 324 -42.15 36.94 -1.31
N TYR A 325 -43.12 37.53 -0.62
CA TYR A 325 -44.54 37.50 -0.98
C TYR A 325 -44.96 38.57 -2.01
N LEU A 326 -44.11 39.56 -2.34
CA LEU A 326 -44.46 40.62 -3.28
C LEU A 326 -44.54 40.17 -4.75
N MET A 327 -43.84 39.09 -5.13
CA MET A 327 -43.95 38.51 -6.48
C MET A 327 -45.33 37.93 -6.77
N LEU A 328 -46.06 37.48 -5.74
CA LEU A 328 -47.38 36.87 -5.89
C LEU A 328 -48.50 37.91 -6.16
N VAL A 329 -48.27 39.17 -5.80
CA VAL A 329 -49.27 40.25 -5.95
C VAL A 329 -49.31 40.80 -7.39
N ARG A 330 -48.23 40.64 -8.16
CA ARG A 330 -48.14 41.17 -9.54
C ARG A 330 -48.78 40.28 -10.61
N LEU A 331 -49.27 39.11 -10.26
CA LEU A 331 -49.91 38.16 -11.18
C LEU A 331 -51.45 38.25 -11.21
N ARG A 332 -52.03 39.26 -10.54
CA ARG A 332 -53.45 39.63 -10.72
C ARG A 332 -53.56 40.99 -11.39
N LYS A 333 -53.52 41.00 -12.72
CA LYS A 333 -54.24 41.97 -13.55
C LYS A 333 -54.65 41.28 -14.85
#